data_AF-A0A077ZEZ2-F1
#
_entry.id   AF-A0A077ZEZ2-F1
#
_cell.length_a   1.000
_cell.length_b   1.000
_cell.length_c   1.000
_cell.angle_alpha   90.00
_cell.angle_beta   90.00
_cell.angle_gamma   90.00
#
_symmetry.space_group_name_H-M   'P 1'
#
loop_
_entity.id
_entity.type
_entity.pdbx_description
1 polymer ?
#
loop_
_entity_poly.entity_id
_entity_poly.type
_entity_poly.pdbx_seq_one_letter_code
_entity_poly.pdbx_strand_id
1 'polypeptide(L)'
;MKTIEGRPGCGRRQPARCLFGDGPAQCSLFEEYALQPSVTLVKSQDNRADSLTRVPQRWLTLAIGLSSPVCAAVADPRAVRLIAAVHHAAGHPGVRRTSYFVQQTNTAMNRGLMRQVVTECQVCQSFDPLSAGWEYGTLEIPRVWQRVAIDTTHCGVRPVPTLID
;
A
#
# COMPACT_ATOMS: atom_id res chain seq x y z
N MET A 1 14.35 -12.74 13.65
CA MET A 1 14.40 -11.27 13.82
C MET A 1 15.17 -10.93 15.08
N LYS A 2 16.12 -10.00 14.97
CA LYS A 2 16.94 -9.50 16.08
C LYS A 2 16.41 -8.13 16.47
N THR A 3 15.94 -7.97 17.70
CA THR A 3 15.53 -6.66 18.22
C THR A 3 16.76 -5.96 18.79
N ILE A 4 17.00 -4.74 18.35
CA ILE A 4 18.06 -3.88 18.88
C ILE A 4 17.43 -2.87 19.82
N GLU A 5 17.56 -3.09 21.13
CA GLU A 5 17.27 -2.06 22.13
C GLU A 5 18.57 -1.42 22.62
N GLY A 6 18.69 -0.10 22.47
CA GLY A 6 19.74 0.71 23.06
C GLY A 6 19.24 1.39 24.34
N ARG A 7 19.84 1.06 25.49
CA ARG A 7 19.78 1.87 26.72
C ARG A 7 21.20 2.25 27.14
N PRO A 8 21.41 3.46 27.67
CA PRO A 8 22.72 3.89 28.14
C PRO A 8 23.01 3.31 29.53
N GLY A 9 24.25 2.86 29.75
CA GLY A 9 24.82 2.84 31.10
C GLY A 9 25.18 1.48 31.70
N CYS A 10 26.49 1.29 31.85
CA CYS A 10 27.17 0.59 32.93
C CYS A 10 26.95 -0.92 33.09
N GLY A 11 27.73 -1.71 32.35
CA GLY A 11 27.95 -3.13 32.65
C GLY A 11 28.79 -3.79 31.57
N ARG A 12 29.93 -4.38 31.94
CA ARG A 12 30.87 -5.06 31.05
C ARG A 12 30.14 -5.95 30.02
N ARG A 13 30.09 -5.55 28.75
CA ARG A 13 29.57 -6.38 27.65
C ARG A 13 30.59 -6.39 26.52
N GLN A 14 30.90 -7.61 26.06
CA GLN A 14 31.82 -7.87 24.97
C GLN A 14 31.33 -7.15 23.70
N PRO A 15 32.24 -6.59 22.87
CA PRO A 15 31.86 -5.96 21.63
C PRO A 15 31.23 -7.01 20.71
N ALA A 16 30.01 -6.73 20.23
CA ALA A 16 29.42 -7.50 19.16
C ALA A 16 30.30 -7.31 17.92
N ARG A 17 31.14 -8.29 17.61
CA ARG A 17 31.83 -8.37 16.31
C ARG A 17 30.74 -8.40 15.23
N CYS A 18 30.91 -7.58 14.19
CA CYS A 18 30.06 -7.56 13.01
C CYS A 18 30.01 -8.97 12.40
N LEU A 19 28.91 -9.69 12.60
CA LEU A 19 28.69 -11.04 12.06
C LEU A 19 28.06 -11.00 10.66
N PHE A 20 28.25 -9.90 9.91
CA PHE A 20 27.60 -9.67 8.63
C PHE A 20 28.63 -9.22 7.62
N GLY A 21 29.03 -10.15 6.72
CA GLY A 21 29.69 -9.94 5.41
C GLY A 21 30.92 -9.03 5.35
N ASP A 22 32.02 -9.54 4.80
CA ASP A 22 33.29 -8.82 4.57
C ASP A 22 33.17 -7.65 3.55
N GLY A 23 32.36 -6.65 3.86
CA GLY A 23 32.15 -5.43 3.08
C GLY A 23 32.43 -4.19 3.93
N PRO A 24 33.35 -3.30 3.53
CA PRO A 24 33.79 -2.15 4.35
C PRO A 24 32.71 -1.09 4.61
N ALA A 25 31.53 -1.21 4.01
CA ALA A 25 30.50 -0.16 4.05
C ALA A 25 29.55 -0.25 5.26
N GLN A 26 29.31 -1.42 5.85
CA GLN A 26 28.28 -1.56 6.90
C GLN A 26 28.74 -1.19 8.32
N CYS A 27 30.05 -1.22 8.61
CA CYS A 27 30.56 -0.78 9.91
C CYS A 27 30.51 0.75 10.08
N SER A 28 30.40 1.51 8.98
CA SER A 28 30.45 2.98 8.99
C SER A 28 29.32 3.61 9.81
N LEU A 29 28.08 3.13 9.68
CA LEU A 29 26.93 3.72 10.36
C LEU A 29 26.97 3.56 11.89
N PHE A 30 27.47 2.43 12.39
CA PHE A 30 27.54 2.22 13.84
C PHE A 30 28.58 3.15 14.49
N GLU A 31 29.71 3.36 13.81
CA GLU A 31 30.75 4.29 14.25
C GLU A 31 30.31 5.75 14.08
N GLU A 32 29.71 6.10 12.94
CA GLU A 32 29.25 7.47 12.62
C GLU A 32 28.18 7.96 13.61
N TYR A 33 27.22 7.11 13.97
CA TYR A 33 26.13 7.46 14.88
C TYR A 33 26.37 7.02 16.33
N ALA A 34 27.56 6.51 16.66
CA ALA A 34 27.91 5.98 17.97
C ALA A 34 26.86 5.01 18.55
N LEU A 35 26.28 4.17 17.68
CA LEU A 35 25.23 3.23 18.03
C LEU A 35 25.83 1.99 18.69
N GLN A 36 25.32 1.62 19.87
CA GLN A 36 25.69 0.38 20.57
C GLN A 36 24.54 -0.63 20.50
N PRO A 37 24.40 -1.38 19.39
CA PRO A 37 23.31 -2.31 19.25
C PRO A 37 23.48 -3.50 20.21
N SER A 38 22.40 -3.85 20.91
CA SER A 38 22.31 -5.14 21.61
C SER A 38 21.48 -6.10 20.76
N VAL A 39 21.93 -7.35 20.62
CA VAL A 39 21.19 -8.37 19.87
C VAL A 39 20.74 -9.45 20.83
N THR A 40 19.44 -9.65 20.95
CA THR A 40 18.84 -10.75 21.71
C THR A 40 18.00 -11.64 20.80
N LEU A 41 18.06 -12.94 21.05
CA LEU A 41 17.17 -13.92 20.43
C LEU A 41 15.91 -14.02 21.27
N VAL A 42 14.75 -13.83 20.63
CA VAL A 42 13.43 -13.83 21.26
C VAL A 42 12.55 -14.83 20.52
N LYS A 43 11.67 -15.54 21.23
CA LYS A 43 10.71 -16.46 20.60
C LYS A 43 9.77 -15.65 19.69
N SER A 44 9.36 -16.19 18.54
CA SER A 44 8.50 -15.47 17.58
C SER A 44 7.21 -14.92 18.19
N GLN A 45 6.61 -15.64 19.14
CA GLN A 45 5.42 -15.20 19.88
C GLN A 45 5.65 -13.93 20.73
N ASP A 46 6.89 -13.70 21.16
CA ASP A 46 7.28 -12.56 22.00
C ASP A 46 7.91 -11.43 21.15
N ASN A 47 8.14 -11.67 19.85
CA ASN A 47 8.65 -10.67 18.93
C ASN A 47 7.53 -9.69 18.55
N ARG A 48 7.59 -8.48 19.11
CA ARG A 48 6.62 -7.42 18.77
C ARG A 48 6.63 -7.05 17.29
N ALA A 49 7.77 -7.17 16.61
CA ALA A 49 7.84 -6.90 15.18
C ALA A 49 7.03 -7.92 14.36
N ASP A 50 6.99 -9.19 14.77
CA ASP A 50 6.20 -10.23 14.09
C ASP A 50 4.71 -9.87 14.04
N SER A 51 4.16 -9.31 15.12
CA SER A 51 2.76 -8.87 15.13
C SER A 51 2.48 -7.70 14.18
N LEU A 52 3.50 -6.89 13.87
CA LEU A 52 3.40 -5.72 13.00
C LEU A 52 3.71 -6.06 11.53
N THR A 53 4.43 -7.15 11.26
CA THR A 53 4.85 -7.54 9.90
C THR A 53 4.03 -8.67 9.29
N ARG A 54 3.14 -9.33 10.06
CA ARG A 54 2.26 -10.39 9.54
C ARG A 54 1.17 -9.82 8.65
N VAL A 55 1.27 -10.11 7.34
CA VAL A 55 0.22 -9.87 6.37
C VAL A 55 -0.99 -10.76 6.71
N PRO A 56 -2.20 -10.21 6.93
CA PRO A 56 -3.41 -11.02 7.15
C PRO A 56 -3.62 -11.98 5.98
N GLN A 57 -3.82 -13.28 6.24
CA GLN A 57 -3.90 -14.27 5.15
C GLN A 57 -4.98 -13.97 4.10
N ARG A 58 -6.07 -13.29 4.48
CA ARG A 58 -7.10 -12.81 3.54
C ARG A 58 -6.58 -11.86 2.45
N TRP A 59 -5.43 -11.22 2.67
CA TRP A 59 -4.77 -10.35 1.68
C TRP A 59 -3.88 -11.14 0.73
N LEU A 60 -3.46 -12.35 1.11
CA LEU A 60 -2.70 -13.26 0.25
C LEU A 60 -3.62 -14.08 -0.68
N THR A 61 -4.92 -14.13 -0.40
CA THR A 61 -5.89 -14.76 -1.29
C THR A 61 -6.10 -13.86 -2.50
N LEU A 62 -5.46 -14.23 -3.62
CA LEU A 62 -5.67 -13.59 -4.92
C LEU A 62 -7.16 -13.66 -5.26
N ALA A 63 -7.85 -12.53 -5.15
CA ALA A 63 -9.17 -12.38 -5.71
C ALA A 63 -8.99 -12.34 -7.22
N ILE A 64 -9.00 -13.51 -7.86
CA ILE A 64 -9.14 -13.65 -9.31
C ILE A 64 -10.57 -13.22 -9.65
N GLY A 65 -10.82 -11.92 -9.58
CA GLY A 65 -12.00 -11.30 -10.14
C GLY A 65 -11.82 -11.30 -11.65
N LEU A 66 -12.47 -12.24 -12.34
CA LEU A 66 -12.56 -12.22 -13.79
C LEU A 66 -13.03 -10.83 -14.26
N SER A 67 -12.12 -10.05 -14.83
CA SER A 67 -12.46 -8.86 -15.59
C SER A 67 -13.15 -9.33 -16.86
N SER A 68 -14.49 -9.31 -16.87
CA SER A 68 -15.26 -9.54 -18.08
C SER A 68 -14.91 -8.48 -19.13
N PRO A 69 -14.60 -8.85 -20.39
CA PRO A 69 -14.40 -7.86 -21.44
C PRO A 69 -15.71 -7.11 -21.69
N VAL A 70 -15.72 -5.83 -21.34
CA VAL A 70 -16.84 -4.93 -21.62
C VAL A 70 -16.76 -4.58 -23.10
N CYS A 71 -17.58 -5.22 -23.92
CA CYS A 71 -17.77 -4.83 -25.32
C CYS A 71 -18.29 -3.38 -25.38
N ALA A 72 -17.55 -2.50 -26.05
CA ALA A 72 -17.98 -1.14 -26.32
C ALA A 72 -19.13 -1.16 -27.34
N ALA A 73 -20.38 -1.20 -26.84
CA ALA A 73 -21.51 -0.84 -27.67
C ALA A 73 -21.37 0.64 -28.05
N VAL A 74 -21.42 0.96 -29.35
CA VAL A 74 -21.34 2.33 -29.87
C VAL A 74 -22.41 3.16 -29.16
N ALA A 75 -21.96 4.01 -28.25
CA ALA A 75 -22.85 4.84 -27.46
C ALA A 75 -23.49 5.91 -28.36
N ASP A 76 -24.81 6.08 -28.24
CA ASP A 76 -25.50 7.23 -28.82
C ASP A 76 -24.85 8.53 -28.30
N PRO A 77 -24.26 9.37 -29.17
CA PRO A 77 -23.60 10.61 -28.75
C PRO A 77 -24.51 11.55 -27.98
N ARG A 78 -25.84 11.51 -28.22
CA ARG A 78 -26.80 12.34 -27.48
C ARG A 78 -26.94 11.88 -26.04
N ALA A 79 -27.04 10.57 -25.82
CA ALA A 79 -27.09 9.98 -24.48
C ALA A 79 -25.82 10.29 -23.67
N VAL A 80 -24.63 10.17 -24.26
CA VAL A 80 -23.35 10.53 -23.61
C VAL A 80 -23.38 11.97 -23.11
N ARG A 81 -23.78 12.91 -24.00
CA ARG A 81 -23.82 14.34 -23.66
C ARG A 81 -24.82 14.66 -22.55
N LEU A 82 -26.00 14.02 -22.57
CA LEU A 82 -27.00 14.19 -21.51
C LEU A 82 -26.47 13.72 -20.16
N ILE A 83 -25.88 12.51 -20.11
CA ILE A 83 -25.33 11.95 -18.87
C ILE A 83 -24.21 12.85 -18.34
N ALA A 84 -23.29 13.29 -19.21
CA ALA A 84 -22.19 14.17 -18.82
C ALA A 84 -22.71 15.52 -18.29
N ALA A 85 -23.71 16.12 -18.93
CA ALA A 85 -24.31 17.38 -18.49
C ALA A 85 -24.97 17.25 -17.11
N VAL A 86 -25.75 16.19 -16.88
CA VAL A 86 -26.38 15.92 -15.58
C VAL A 86 -25.33 15.62 -14.51
N HIS A 87 -24.31 14.81 -14.83
CA HIS A 87 -23.20 14.48 -13.94
C HIS A 87 -22.43 15.73 -13.47
N HIS A 88 -22.10 16.63 -14.41
CA HIS A 88 -21.42 17.89 -14.09
C HIS A 88 -22.33 18.84 -13.29
N ALA A 89 -23.58 19.03 -13.71
CA ALA A 89 -24.54 19.90 -13.02
C ALA A 89 -24.83 19.45 -11.58
N ALA A 90 -24.81 18.13 -11.32
CA ALA A 90 -25.04 17.57 -10.00
C ALA A 90 -23.78 17.52 -9.10
N GLY A 91 -22.64 18.05 -9.54
CA GLY A 91 -21.41 18.12 -8.74
C GLY A 91 -20.61 16.81 -8.69
N HIS A 92 -20.44 16.15 -9.84
CA HIS A 92 -19.63 14.93 -9.99
C HIS A 92 -20.02 13.76 -9.06
N PRO A 93 -21.30 13.43 -8.87
CA PRO A 93 -21.64 12.33 -8.00
C PRO A 93 -21.35 10.99 -8.67
N GLY A 94 -21.08 9.95 -7.88
CA GLY A 94 -20.83 8.60 -8.39
C GLY A 94 -22.00 8.02 -9.21
N VAL A 95 -21.76 6.90 -9.90
CA VAL A 95 -22.67 6.28 -10.88
C VAL A 95 -24.11 6.17 -10.39
N ARG A 96 -24.34 5.73 -9.15
CA ARG A 96 -25.69 5.56 -8.59
C ARG A 96 -26.49 6.86 -8.52
N ARG A 97 -25.85 7.94 -8.06
CA ARG A 97 -26.50 9.26 -7.94
C ARG A 97 -26.67 9.92 -9.30
N THR A 98 -25.69 9.80 -10.18
CA THR A 98 -25.83 10.24 -11.58
C THR A 98 -27.01 9.52 -12.25
N SER A 99 -27.19 8.22 -12.00
CA SER A 99 -28.35 7.45 -12.49
C SER A 99 -29.68 7.99 -12.04
N TYR A 100 -29.78 8.31 -10.75
CA TYR A 100 -30.99 8.84 -10.18
C TYR A 100 -31.40 10.16 -10.86
N PHE A 101 -30.46 11.08 -11.07
CA PHE A 101 -30.76 12.36 -11.73
C PHE A 101 -31.09 12.20 -13.22
N VAL A 102 -30.40 11.33 -13.94
CA VAL A 102 -30.68 11.07 -15.36
C VAL A 102 -32.07 10.45 -15.52
N GLN A 103 -32.43 9.49 -14.67
CA GLN A 103 -33.73 8.79 -14.73
C GLN A 103 -34.94 9.71 -14.48
N GLN A 104 -34.76 10.85 -13.83
CA GLN A 104 -35.83 11.86 -13.69
C GLN A 104 -36.18 12.52 -15.03
N THR A 105 -35.28 12.48 -16.01
CA THR A 105 -35.47 13.08 -17.34
C THR A 105 -35.65 12.04 -18.45
N ASN A 106 -35.03 10.85 -18.32
CA ASN A 106 -35.12 9.78 -19.29
C ASN A 106 -34.97 8.41 -18.63
N THR A 107 -36.05 7.61 -18.63
CA THR A 107 -36.13 6.33 -17.92
C THR A 107 -35.38 5.18 -18.61
N ALA A 108 -35.08 5.27 -19.90
CA ALA A 108 -34.56 4.16 -20.70
C ALA A 108 -33.02 4.08 -20.79
N MET A 109 -32.29 4.78 -19.91
CA MET A 109 -30.84 4.95 -20.06
C MET A 109 -30.01 3.72 -19.66
N ASN A 110 -29.05 3.36 -20.51
CA ASN A 110 -28.16 2.22 -20.35
C ASN A 110 -27.16 2.45 -19.18
N ARG A 111 -27.19 1.56 -18.18
CA ARG A 111 -26.30 1.60 -17.01
C ARG A 111 -24.82 1.47 -17.36
N GLY A 112 -24.49 0.69 -18.40
CA GLY A 112 -23.11 0.54 -18.88
C GLY A 112 -22.56 1.87 -19.41
N LEU A 113 -23.35 2.56 -20.23
CA LEU A 113 -22.99 3.88 -20.76
C LEU A 113 -22.79 4.91 -19.64
N MET A 114 -23.67 4.89 -18.65
CA MET A 114 -23.57 5.79 -17.52
C MET A 114 -22.33 5.54 -16.66
N ARG A 115 -21.99 4.28 -16.41
CA ARG A 115 -20.74 3.92 -15.75
C ARG A 115 -19.57 4.44 -16.55
N GLN A 116 -19.56 4.24 -17.87
CA GLN A 116 -18.51 4.73 -18.76
C GLN A 116 -18.31 6.25 -18.62
N VAL A 117 -19.37 7.05 -18.76
CA VAL A 117 -19.27 8.52 -18.68
C VAL A 117 -18.72 9.00 -17.33
N VAL A 118 -19.14 8.39 -16.23
CA VAL A 118 -18.65 8.76 -14.88
C VAL A 118 -17.20 8.30 -14.69
N THR A 119 -16.85 7.09 -15.14
CA THR A 119 -15.50 6.52 -15.04
C THR A 119 -14.49 7.25 -15.92
N GLU A 120 -14.90 7.77 -17.08
CA GLU A 120 -14.07 8.54 -18.02
C GLU A 120 -14.06 10.05 -17.70
N CYS A 121 -14.77 10.50 -16.67
CA CYS A 121 -14.76 11.91 -16.27
C CYS A 121 -13.39 12.30 -15.69
N GLN A 122 -12.67 13.18 -16.39
CA GLN A 122 -11.32 13.62 -16.00
C GLN A 122 -11.26 14.23 -14.58
N VAL A 123 -12.29 14.98 -14.18
CA VAL A 123 -12.37 15.55 -12.83
C VAL A 123 -12.46 14.44 -11.79
N CYS A 124 -13.32 13.44 -11.99
CA CYS A 124 -13.44 12.31 -11.08
C CYS A 124 -12.13 11.50 -10.99
N GLN A 125 -11.49 11.22 -12.12
CA GLN A 125 -10.22 10.50 -12.18
C GLN A 125 -9.08 11.23 -11.47
N SER A 126 -9.13 12.56 -11.38
CA SER A 126 -8.11 13.34 -10.67
C SER A 126 -8.16 13.17 -9.14
N PHE A 127 -9.33 12.85 -8.59
CA PHE A 127 -9.52 12.64 -7.15
C PHE A 127 -9.46 11.17 -6.76
N ASP A 128 -10.10 10.31 -7.56
CA ASP A 128 -10.19 8.88 -7.37
C ASP A 128 -9.71 8.20 -8.66
N PRO A 129 -8.38 8.14 -8.88
CA PRO A 129 -7.87 7.45 -10.04
C PRO A 129 -8.34 6.01 -9.97
N LEU A 130 -8.84 5.50 -11.09
CA LEU A 130 -9.07 4.07 -11.22
C LEU A 130 -7.81 3.36 -10.73
N SER A 131 -7.98 2.42 -9.80
CA SER A 131 -6.88 1.57 -9.39
C SER A 131 -6.37 0.89 -10.66
N ALA A 132 -5.30 1.41 -11.25
CA ALA A 132 -4.50 0.64 -12.19
C ALA A 132 -4.21 -0.64 -11.44
N GLY A 133 -4.58 -1.79 -12.01
CA GLY A 133 -4.43 -3.08 -11.33
C GLY A 133 -3.02 -3.13 -10.77
N TRP A 134 -2.89 -3.13 -9.44
CA TRP A 134 -1.59 -3.15 -8.82
C TRP A 134 -0.91 -4.43 -9.29
N GLU A 135 0.19 -4.29 -10.01
CA GLU A 135 0.98 -5.44 -10.39
C GLU A 135 1.50 -6.07 -9.09
N TYR A 136 1.01 -7.27 -8.79
CA TYR A 136 1.49 -8.03 -7.64
C TYR A 136 2.95 -8.41 -7.93
N GLY A 137 3.88 -7.74 -7.26
CA GLY A 137 5.28 -8.15 -7.24
C GLY A 137 5.53 -9.19 -6.14
N THR A 138 6.47 -10.09 -6.38
CA THR A 138 7.02 -10.96 -5.33
C THR A 138 8.16 -10.22 -4.63
N LEU A 139 8.01 -9.99 -3.33
CA LEU A 139 9.09 -9.50 -2.47
C LEU A 139 9.91 -10.68 -1.94
N GLU A 140 10.63 -11.37 -2.83
CA GLU A 140 11.58 -12.40 -2.45
C GLU A 140 13.01 -11.85 -2.47
N ILE A 141 13.82 -12.29 -1.51
CA ILE A 141 15.21 -11.91 -1.38
C ILE A 141 16.03 -13.21 -1.38
N PRO A 142 16.90 -13.44 -2.38
CA PRO A 142 17.58 -14.74 -2.53
C PRO A 142 18.65 -15.00 -1.45
N ARG A 143 19.08 -13.96 -0.72
CA ARG A 143 20.02 -14.05 0.39
C ARG A 143 19.59 -13.14 1.52
N VAL A 144 19.69 -13.62 2.76
CA VAL A 144 19.48 -12.80 3.97
C VAL A 144 20.38 -11.56 3.90
N TRP A 145 19.86 -10.38 4.26
CA TRP A 145 20.56 -9.09 4.21
C TRP A 145 20.85 -8.50 2.82
N GLN A 146 20.35 -9.10 1.74
CA GLN A 146 20.54 -8.53 0.40
C GLN A 146 19.61 -7.34 0.12
N ARG A 147 18.41 -7.32 0.72
CA ARG A 147 17.55 -6.14 0.79
C ARG A 147 17.09 -5.99 2.23
N VAL A 148 17.03 -4.75 2.70
CA VAL A 148 16.47 -4.43 4.02
C VAL A 148 15.43 -3.34 3.85
N ALA A 149 14.32 -3.47 4.56
CA ALA A 149 13.32 -2.41 4.66
C ALA A 149 13.49 -1.71 6.01
N ILE A 150 13.51 -0.38 5.97
CA ILE A 150 13.55 0.48 7.16
C ILE A 150 12.26 1.29 7.19
N ASP A 151 11.58 1.26 8.33
CA ASP A 151 10.42 2.10 8.59
C ASP A 151 10.48 2.64 10.03
N THR A 152 9.67 3.65 10.34
CA THR A 152 9.53 4.20 11.69
C THR A 152 8.15 3.89 12.24
N THR A 153 8.09 3.04 13.26
CA THR A 153 6.85 2.78 14.01
C THR A 153 6.79 3.63 15.27
N HIS A 154 5.61 3.83 15.85
CA HIS A 154 5.45 4.58 17.09
C HIS A 154 5.08 3.65 18.25
N CYS A 155 5.89 3.65 19.31
CA CYS A 155 5.59 3.00 20.58
C CYS A 155 5.15 4.06 21.59
N GLY A 156 3.83 4.31 21.66
CA GLY A 156 3.28 5.46 22.36
C GLY A 156 3.64 6.76 21.62
N VAL A 157 4.18 7.75 22.33
CA VAL A 157 4.64 9.03 21.75
C VAL A 157 6.07 8.98 21.20
N ARG A 158 6.73 7.82 21.23
CA ARG A 158 8.14 7.69 20.83
C ARG A 158 8.26 6.96 19.48
N PRO A 159 8.88 7.58 18.47
CA PRO A 159 9.23 6.89 17.23
C PRO A 159 10.35 5.87 17.50
N VAL A 160 10.24 4.69 16.90
CA VAL A 160 11.21 3.59 16.99
C VAL A 160 11.50 3.14 15.55
N PRO A 161 12.77 3.17 15.10
CA PRO A 161 13.13 2.61 13.81
C PRO A 161 13.00 1.08 13.84
N THR A 162 12.38 0.52 12.81
CA THR A 162 12.26 -0.93 12.58
C THR A 162 13.00 -1.30 11.31
N LEU A 163 13.75 -2.41 11.38
CA LEU A 163 14.50 -2.99 10.26
C LEU A 163 13.98 -4.41 10.01
N ILE A 164 13.70 -4.73 8.75
CA ILE A 164 13.28 -6.07 8.28
C ILE A 164 14.28 -6.52 7.21
N ASP A 165 14.78 -7.75 7.30
CA ASP A 165 15.68 -8.39 6.33
C ASP A 165 14.97 -9.40 5.41
#